data_AF-A0A956R1B5-F1
#
_entry.id   AF-A0A956R1B5-F1
#
_cell.length_a   1.000
_cell.length_b   1.000
_cell.length_c   1.000
_cell.angle_alpha   90.00
_cell.angle_beta   90.00
_cell.angle_gamma   90.00
#
_symmetry.space_group_name_H-M   'P 1'
#
loop_
_entity.id
_entity.type
_entity.pdbx_description
1 polymer ?
#
loop_
_entity_poly.entity_id
_entity_poly.type
_entity_poly.pdbx_seq_one_letter_code
_entity_poly.pdbx_strand_id
1 'polypeptide(L)'
;LVQELEPVNYGRAVAKRIELRLLAGDRRGAVAAGIDGLRRLGMALPDGEQPTAALELASIDLEEVRGLGTRRRIRDGGVKAILEVISALLAVTSMVDAALHGYLVREHLRLLLAHGRHVTAPLAAVQAAMMLAAAPGGRSRAEALAEVARALAAKEGPNCPRHRVEPGYWFIATWTRPFAEALTPLREAVTWAIEAGDLDSASNATLMQVSLVFAAGLHLRSLERSSNVAAHRMQQWQAGEQEIMARVFERFAGLLLAGDPEAVEARLEDPFDLAAL
;
A
#
# COMPACT_ATOMS: atom_id res chain seq x y z
N LEU A 1 -18.75 -14.87 -31.53
CA LEU A 1 -18.32 -13.46 -31.64
C LEU A 1 -18.12 -12.94 -30.23
N VAL A 2 -16.88 -12.91 -29.75
CA VAL A 2 -16.55 -12.21 -28.51
C VAL A 2 -16.52 -10.73 -28.88
N GLN A 3 -17.46 -9.93 -28.38
CA GLN A 3 -17.39 -8.47 -28.55
C GLN A 3 -16.10 -7.98 -27.88
N GLU A 4 -15.29 -7.20 -28.61
CA GLU A 4 -14.17 -6.49 -28.00
C GLU A 4 -14.73 -5.53 -26.95
N LEU A 5 -14.30 -5.71 -25.70
CA LEU A 5 -14.69 -4.83 -24.61
C LEU A 5 -14.04 -3.47 -24.81
N GLU A 6 -14.81 -2.40 -24.57
CA GLU A 6 -14.27 -1.05 -24.43
C GLU A 6 -13.06 -1.05 -23.47
N PRO A 7 -11.97 -0.29 -23.76
CA PRO A 7 -10.73 -0.36 -22.98
C PRO A 7 -10.94 -0.20 -21.47
N VAL A 8 -11.82 0.72 -21.06
CA VAL A 8 -12.14 0.94 -19.64
C VAL A 8 -12.77 -0.30 -19.01
N ASN A 9 -13.71 -0.96 -19.70
CA ASN A 9 -14.33 -2.17 -19.19
C ASN A 9 -13.33 -3.33 -19.12
N TYR A 10 -12.43 -3.40 -20.09
CA TYR A 10 -11.32 -4.35 -20.06
C TYR A 10 -10.38 -4.12 -18.87
N GLY A 11 -9.97 -2.87 -18.63
CA GLY A 11 -9.14 -2.49 -17.47
C GLY A 11 -9.77 -2.87 -16.14
N ARG A 12 -11.07 -2.59 -15.96
CA ARG A 12 -11.83 -3.02 -14.76
C ARG A 12 -11.88 -4.52 -14.59
N ALA A 13 -12.10 -5.27 -15.68
CA ALA A 13 -12.13 -6.73 -15.64
C ALA A 13 -10.76 -7.29 -15.21
N VAL A 14 -9.67 -6.74 -15.72
CA VAL A 14 -8.30 -7.11 -15.31
C VAL A 14 -8.06 -6.75 -13.84
N ALA A 15 -8.43 -5.55 -13.39
CA ALA A 15 -8.31 -5.14 -11.99
C ALA A 15 -9.06 -6.07 -11.04
N LYS A 16 -10.31 -6.46 -11.37
CA LYS A 16 -11.06 -7.44 -10.58
C LYS A 16 -10.45 -8.83 -10.62
N ARG A 17 -9.86 -9.25 -11.74
CA ARG A 17 -9.14 -10.52 -11.82
C ARG A 17 -7.90 -10.53 -10.92
N ILE A 18 -7.19 -9.40 -10.81
CA ILE A 18 -6.07 -9.23 -9.87
C ILE A 18 -6.59 -9.40 -8.44
N GLU A 19 -7.61 -8.64 -8.05
CA GLU A 19 -8.21 -8.72 -6.70
C GLU A 19 -8.67 -10.14 -6.35
N LEU A 20 -9.39 -10.83 -7.24
CA LEU A 20 -9.85 -12.20 -6.99
C LEU A 20 -8.70 -13.19 -6.77
N ARG A 21 -7.58 -13.01 -7.47
CA ARG A 21 -6.40 -13.85 -7.26
C ARG A 21 -5.70 -13.55 -5.94
N LEU A 22 -5.67 -12.28 -5.53
CA LEU A 22 -5.16 -11.90 -4.21
C LEU A 22 -5.99 -12.51 -3.08
N LEU A 23 -7.32 -12.46 -3.20
CA LEU A 23 -8.24 -13.14 -2.28
C LEU A 23 -8.03 -14.66 -2.23
N ALA A 24 -7.56 -15.27 -3.32
CA ALA A 24 -7.20 -16.68 -3.39
C ALA A 24 -5.75 -16.98 -2.93
N GLY A 25 -5.01 -15.99 -2.44
CA GLY A 25 -3.59 -16.11 -2.08
C GLY A 25 -2.61 -16.24 -3.25
N ASP A 26 -3.09 -16.16 -4.50
CA ASP A 26 -2.29 -16.33 -5.71
C ASP A 26 -1.65 -15.01 -6.17
N ARG A 27 -0.69 -14.51 -5.38
CA ARG A 27 0.00 -13.24 -5.64
C ARG A 27 0.75 -13.23 -6.98
N ARG A 28 1.43 -14.32 -7.33
CA ARG A 28 2.16 -14.44 -8.60
C ARG A 28 1.22 -14.45 -9.80
N GLY A 29 0.11 -15.19 -9.70
CA GLY A 29 -0.92 -15.18 -10.75
C GLY A 29 -1.61 -13.82 -10.88
N ALA A 30 -1.78 -13.07 -9.78
CA ALA A 30 -2.29 -11.71 -9.81
C ALA A 30 -1.37 -10.78 -10.62
N VAL A 31 -0.06 -10.82 -10.34
CA VAL A 31 0.96 -10.08 -11.11
C VAL A 31 0.93 -10.49 -12.58
N ALA A 32 0.94 -11.79 -12.89
CA ALA A 32 0.91 -12.29 -14.26
C ALA A 32 -0.36 -11.84 -15.02
N ALA A 33 -1.52 -11.85 -14.37
CA ALA A 33 -2.78 -11.40 -14.96
C ALA A 33 -2.76 -9.89 -15.27
N GLY A 34 -2.20 -9.07 -14.39
CA GLY A 34 -2.06 -7.64 -14.63
C GLY A 34 -1.04 -7.32 -15.72
N ILE A 35 0.10 -8.02 -15.78
CA ILE A 35 1.10 -7.88 -16.85
C ILE A 35 0.48 -8.20 -18.22
N ASP A 36 -0.25 -9.31 -18.35
CA ASP A 36 -0.97 -9.66 -19.60
C ASP A 36 -1.98 -8.58 -19.97
N GLY A 37 -2.75 -8.07 -18.99
CA GLY A 37 -3.70 -6.99 -19.21
C GLY A 37 -3.05 -5.68 -19.67
N LEU A 38 -1.94 -5.27 -19.06
CA LEU A 38 -1.19 -4.06 -19.44
C LEU A 38 -0.61 -4.18 -20.85
N ARG A 39 -0.05 -5.34 -21.22
CA ARG A 39 0.45 -5.59 -22.58
C ARG A 39 -0.66 -5.48 -23.63
N ARG A 40 -1.84 -6.04 -23.35
CA ARG A 40 -3.01 -5.93 -24.24
C ARG A 40 -3.57 -4.51 -24.35
N LEU A 41 -3.41 -3.70 -23.30
CA LEU A 41 -3.72 -2.27 -23.32
C LEU A 41 -2.63 -1.42 -24.01
N GLY A 42 -1.58 -2.05 -24.55
CA GLY A 42 -0.51 -1.37 -25.29
C GLY A 42 0.59 -0.75 -24.43
N MET A 43 0.65 -1.08 -23.13
CA MET A 43 1.74 -0.64 -22.26
C MET A 43 2.99 -1.51 -22.49
N ALA A 44 4.09 -0.87 -22.90
CA ALA A 44 5.37 -1.53 -23.07
C ALA A 44 6.05 -1.76 -21.71
N LEU A 45 6.01 -3.00 -21.22
CA LEU A 45 6.64 -3.38 -19.96
C LEU A 45 8.13 -3.70 -20.17
N PRO A 46 9.00 -3.43 -19.19
CA PRO A 46 10.41 -3.73 -19.29
C PRO A 46 10.64 -5.24 -19.26
N ASP A 47 11.68 -5.69 -19.97
CA ASP A 47 12.23 -7.02 -19.81
C ASP A 47 13.38 -6.94 -18.78
N GLY A 48 13.17 -7.47 -17.58
CA GLY A 48 14.19 -7.52 -16.52
C GLY A 48 14.19 -6.32 -15.55
N GLU A 49 15.28 -6.21 -14.77
CA GLU A 49 15.42 -5.22 -13.70
C GLU A 49 15.52 -3.78 -14.23
N GLN A 50 14.94 -2.84 -13.47
CA GLN A 50 14.96 -1.40 -13.76
C GLN A 50 15.52 -0.63 -12.56
N PRO A 51 16.85 -0.59 -12.39
CA PRO A 51 17.49 0.00 -11.20
C PRO A 51 17.31 1.53 -11.09
N THR A 52 16.77 2.21 -12.11
CA THR A 52 16.70 3.67 -12.18
C THR A 52 15.39 4.27 -11.68
N ALA A 53 14.38 3.48 -11.34
CA ALA A 53 13.06 4.01 -10.99
C ALA A 53 13.10 5.02 -9.83
N ALA A 54 13.85 4.75 -8.76
CA ALA A 54 13.99 5.68 -7.64
C ALA A 54 14.69 7.00 -8.03
N LEU A 55 15.72 6.94 -8.88
CA LEU A 55 16.44 8.12 -9.37
C LEU A 55 15.54 8.98 -10.27
N GLU A 56 14.75 8.34 -11.12
CA GLU A 56 13.80 9.02 -12.00
C GLU A 56 12.66 9.65 -11.20
N LEU A 57 12.14 8.95 -10.19
CA LEU A 57 11.18 9.54 -9.24
C LEU A 57 11.77 10.73 -8.48
N ALA A 58 13.06 10.69 -8.14
CA ALA A 58 13.73 11.81 -7.47
C ALA A 58 13.82 13.06 -8.35
N SER A 59 13.82 12.87 -9.68
CA SER A 59 13.83 13.96 -10.66
C SER A 59 12.46 14.59 -10.95
N ILE A 60 11.35 13.95 -10.53
CA ILE A 60 10.00 14.48 -10.76
C ILE A 60 9.81 15.79 -10.01
N ASP A 61 9.40 16.85 -10.71
CA ASP A 61 9.09 18.14 -10.09
C ASP A 61 7.84 18.05 -9.18
N LEU A 62 8.04 18.38 -7.90
CA LEU A 62 6.99 18.35 -6.90
C LEU A 62 5.87 19.37 -7.20
N GLU A 63 6.20 20.53 -7.77
CA GLU A 63 5.19 21.51 -8.17
C GLU A 63 4.32 20.96 -9.30
N GLU A 64 4.90 20.16 -10.20
CA GLU A 64 4.16 19.53 -11.26
C GLU A 64 3.15 18.50 -10.72
N VAL A 65 3.58 17.66 -9.77
CA VAL A 65 2.70 16.71 -9.08
C VAL A 65 1.60 17.43 -8.31
N ARG A 66 1.93 18.51 -7.60
CA ARG A 66 0.93 19.35 -6.90
C ARG A 66 -0.07 19.94 -7.90
N GLY A 67 0.41 20.37 -9.06
CA GLY A 67 -0.38 20.88 -10.17
C GLY A 67 -1.43 19.90 -10.70
N LEU A 68 -1.27 18.58 -10.52
CA LEU A 68 -2.28 17.58 -10.91
C LEU A 68 -3.66 17.91 -10.32
N GLY A 69 -3.72 18.50 -9.13
CA GLY A 69 -4.97 18.87 -8.48
C GLY A 69 -5.83 19.83 -9.32
N THR A 70 -5.24 20.69 -10.14
CA THR A 70 -5.97 21.68 -10.98
C THR A 70 -6.12 21.24 -12.43
N ARG A 71 -5.44 20.16 -12.85
CA ARG A 71 -5.53 19.65 -14.22
C ARG A 71 -6.91 19.06 -14.54
N ARG A 72 -7.25 19.10 -15.82
CA ARG A 72 -8.46 18.45 -16.36
C ARG A 72 -8.39 16.94 -16.10
N ARG A 73 -9.55 16.32 -15.89
CA ARG A 73 -9.63 14.85 -15.76
C ARG A 73 -9.27 14.19 -17.08
N ILE A 74 -8.58 13.06 -16.99
CA ILE A 74 -8.28 12.20 -18.15
C ILE A 74 -9.60 11.80 -18.83
N ARG A 75 -9.65 11.91 -20.16
CA ARG A 75 -10.80 11.50 -20.98
C ARG A 75 -10.53 10.24 -21.79
N ASP A 76 -9.27 10.02 -22.15
CA ASP A 76 -8.82 8.83 -22.85
C ASP A 76 -9.15 7.56 -22.05
N GLY A 77 -9.91 6.65 -22.67
CA GLY A 77 -10.34 5.40 -22.05
C GLY A 77 -9.21 4.37 -21.90
N GLY A 78 -8.25 4.36 -22.82
CA GLY A 78 -7.09 3.47 -22.75
C GLY A 78 -6.16 3.85 -21.60
N VAL A 79 -5.87 5.15 -21.44
CA VAL A 79 -5.06 5.63 -20.32
C VAL A 79 -5.75 5.34 -18.98
N LYS A 80 -7.07 5.55 -18.89
CA LYS A 80 -7.84 5.18 -17.68
C LYS A 80 -7.72 3.69 -17.36
N ALA A 81 -7.91 2.84 -18.36
CA ALA A 81 -7.80 1.40 -18.18
C ALA A 81 -6.42 0.98 -17.65
N ILE A 82 -5.35 1.56 -18.22
CA ILE A 82 -3.98 1.34 -17.74
C ILE A 82 -3.84 1.77 -16.28
N LEU A 83 -4.30 2.97 -15.92
CA LEU A 83 -4.21 3.49 -14.55
C LEU A 83 -5.00 2.65 -13.54
N GLU A 84 -6.14 2.10 -13.94
CA GLU A 84 -6.93 1.17 -13.12
C GLU A 84 -6.14 -0.12 -12.87
N VAL A 85 -5.56 -0.74 -13.91
CA VAL A 85 -4.76 -1.96 -13.78
C VAL A 85 -3.49 -1.74 -12.96
N ILE A 86 -2.76 -0.65 -13.22
CA ILE A 86 -1.58 -0.27 -12.44
C ILE A 86 -1.97 -0.14 -10.95
N SER A 87 -3.03 0.61 -10.65
CA SER A 87 -3.43 0.84 -9.24
C SER A 87 -3.85 -0.43 -8.50
N ALA A 88 -4.36 -1.45 -9.20
CA ALA A 88 -4.62 -2.77 -8.64
C ALA A 88 -3.33 -3.59 -8.42
N LEU A 89 -2.32 -3.43 -9.29
CA LEU A 89 -1.04 -4.15 -9.19
C LEU A 89 -0.08 -3.60 -8.12
N LEU A 90 -0.16 -2.32 -7.79
CA LEU A 90 0.85 -1.67 -6.93
C LEU A 90 1.05 -2.38 -5.59
N ALA A 91 -0.04 -2.80 -4.94
CA ALA A 91 0.03 -3.46 -3.63
C ALA A 91 0.72 -4.83 -3.67
N VAL A 92 0.48 -5.64 -4.72
CA VAL A 92 1.07 -6.99 -4.82
C VAL A 92 2.48 -6.98 -5.39
N THR A 93 2.76 -6.05 -6.31
CA THR A 93 4.08 -5.97 -6.94
C THR A 93 5.16 -5.58 -5.94
N SER A 94 4.87 -4.74 -4.93
CA SER A 94 5.85 -4.42 -3.89
C SER A 94 6.33 -5.63 -3.08
N MET A 95 5.51 -6.69 -3.00
CA MET A 95 5.83 -7.92 -2.27
C MET A 95 6.48 -8.98 -3.16
N VAL A 96 6.12 -9.03 -4.45
CA VAL A 96 6.52 -10.12 -5.36
C VAL A 96 7.67 -9.73 -6.27
N ASP A 97 7.71 -8.49 -6.74
CA ASP A 97 8.66 -8.00 -7.74
C ASP A 97 8.88 -6.48 -7.55
N ALA A 98 9.88 -6.13 -6.74
CA ALA A 98 10.20 -4.75 -6.40
C ALA A 98 10.65 -3.92 -7.63
N ALA A 99 11.29 -4.55 -8.62
CA ALA A 99 11.70 -3.87 -9.85
C ALA A 99 10.49 -3.47 -10.69
N LEU A 100 9.55 -4.40 -10.88
CA LEU A 100 8.27 -4.11 -11.53
C LEU A 100 7.47 -3.06 -10.76
N HIS A 101 7.41 -3.16 -9.43
CA HIS A 101 6.73 -2.18 -8.60
C HIS A 101 7.27 -0.76 -8.86
N GLY A 102 8.60 -0.59 -8.83
CA GLY A 102 9.22 0.70 -9.08
C GLY A 102 8.92 1.26 -10.47
N TYR A 103 8.98 0.41 -11.49
CA TYR A 103 8.57 0.78 -12.84
C TYR A 103 7.10 1.23 -12.90
N LEU A 104 6.19 0.47 -12.29
CA LEU A 104 4.76 0.79 -12.31
C LEU A 104 4.45 2.09 -11.59
N VAL A 105 5.07 2.37 -10.44
CA VAL A 105 4.92 3.65 -9.71
C VAL A 105 5.36 4.82 -10.57
N ARG A 106 6.51 4.70 -11.24
CA ARG A 106 7.01 5.72 -12.16
C ARG A 106 6.03 5.95 -13.31
N GLU A 107 5.63 4.90 -14.01
CA GLU A 107 4.71 5.02 -15.14
C GLU A 107 3.34 5.56 -14.71
N HIS A 108 2.89 5.22 -13.51
CA HIS A 108 1.66 5.77 -12.93
C HIS A 108 1.74 7.29 -12.88
N LEU A 109 2.78 7.84 -12.25
CA LEU A 109 2.96 9.29 -12.18
C LEU A 109 3.17 9.91 -13.56
N ARG A 110 4.00 9.30 -14.41
CA ARG A 110 4.26 9.81 -15.76
C ARG A 110 2.98 9.95 -16.58
N LEU A 111 2.09 8.96 -16.55
CA LEU A 111 0.80 9.01 -17.25
C LEU A 111 -0.12 10.11 -16.69
N LEU A 112 -0.13 10.31 -15.38
CA LEU A 112 -0.90 11.40 -14.76
C LEU A 112 -0.35 12.77 -15.16
N LEU A 113 0.97 12.93 -15.16
CA LEU A 113 1.63 14.17 -15.59
C LEU A 113 1.49 14.40 -17.11
N ALA A 114 1.37 13.37 -17.93
CA ALA A 114 1.14 13.54 -19.36
C ALA A 114 -0.33 13.83 -19.71
N HIS A 115 -1.29 13.14 -19.08
CA HIS A 115 -2.69 13.12 -19.53
C HIS A 115 -3.66 13.88 -18.61
N GLY A 116 -3.24 14.21 -17.39
CA GLY A 116 -4.03 14.97 -16.42
C GLY A 116 -4.48 14.18 -15.21
N ARG A 117 -5.53 14.66 -14.53
CA ARG A 117 -5.93 14.16 -13.22
C ARG A 117 -6.73 12.86 -13.31
N HIS A 118 -6.43 11.92 -12.42
CA HIS A 118 -7.17 10.69 -12.20
C HIS A 118 -7.40 10.46 -10.70
N VAL A 119 -8.40 9.64 -10.36
CA VAL A 119 -8.74 9.32 -8.97
C VAL A 119 -7.61 8.58 -8.23
N THR A 120 -6.71 7.94 -8.97
CA THR A 120 -5.54 7.21 -8.45
C THR A 120 -4.32 8.10 -8.24
N ALA A 121 -4.38 9.40 -8.57
CA ALA A 121 -3.24 10.29 -8.40
C ALA A 121 -2.68 10.37 -6.97
N PRO A 122 -3.53 10.39 -5.92
CA PRO A 122 -3.05 10.32 -4.54
C PRO A 122 -2.25 9.04 -4.26
N LEU A 123 -2.72 7.91 -4.79
CA LEU A 123 -2.05 6.62 -4.61
C LEU A 123 -0.69 6.61 -5.32
N ALA A 124 -0.62 7.11 -6.55
CA ALA A 124 0.66 7.21 -7.29
C ALA A 124 1.68 8.07 -6.54
N ALA A 125 1.25 9.23 -6.02
CA ALA A 125 2.11 10.14 -5.28
C ALA A 125 2.61 9.53 -3.95
N VAL A 126 1.76 8.85 -3.18
CA VAL A 126 2.20 8.24 -1.92
C VAL A 126 3.14 7.05 -2.13
N GLN A 127 2.93 6.25 -3.18
CA GLN A 127 3.81 5.12 -3.50
C GLN A 127 5.19 5.62 -3.97
N ALA A 128 5.23 6.68 -4.78
CA ALA A 128 6.47 7.34 -5.13
C ALA A 128 7.18 7.94 -3.90
N ALA A 129 6.41 8.53 -2.98
CA ALA A 129 6.95 9.02 -1.72
C ALA A 129 7.60 7.90 -0.91
N MET A 130 6.95 6.73 -0.78
CA MET A 130 7.51 5.58 -0.07
C MET A 130 8.82 5.09 -0.70
N MET A 131 8.90 5.06 -2.04
CA MET A 131 10.15 4.70 -2.74
C MET A 131 11.27 5.72 -2.50
N LEU A 132 10.96 7.02 -2.53
CA LEU A 132 11.94 8.07 -2.21
C LEU A 132 12.39 8.00 -0.76
N ALA A 133 11.50 7.59 0.14
CA ALA A 133 11.79 7.45 1.57
C ALA A 133 12.88 6.41 1.82
N ALA A 134 12.94 5.36 0.99
CA ALA A 134 13.96 4.31 1.05
C ALA A 134 15.33 4.76 0.48
N ALA A 135 15.39 5.85 -0.28
CA ALA A 135 16.63 6.37 -0.87
C ALA A 135 17.43 7.22 0.14
N PRO A 136 18.78 7.16 0.12
CA PRO A 136 19.62 8.03 0.95
C PRO A 136 19.30 9.52 0.73
N GLY A 137 19.02 10.24 1.82
CA GLY A 137 18.68 11.67 1.76
C GLY A 137 17.28 12.00 1.22
N GLY A 138 16.48 11.00 0.82
CA GLY A 138 15.17 11.21 0.19
C GLY A 138 14.03 11.56 1.15
N ARG A 139 14.24 11.51 2.47
CA ARG A 139 13.18 11.63 3.50
C ARG A 139 12.37 12.93 3.41
N SER A 140 13.03 14.08 3.33
CA SER A 140 12.33 15.38 3.27
C SER A 140 11.50 15.52 1.98
N ARG A 141 12.02 15.03 0.85
CA ARG A 141 11.27 15.02 -0.42
C ARG A 141 10.10 14.04 -0.37
N ALA A 142 10.28 12.87 0.22
CA ALA A 142 9.24 11.88 0.43
C ALA A 142 8.11 12.46 1.29
N GLU A 143 8.42 13.12 2.40
CA GLU A 143 7.42 13.78 3.25
C GLU A 143 6.64 14.85 2.48
N ALA A 144 7.34 15.73 1.75
CA ALA A 144 6.69 16.75 0.94
C ALA A 144 5.78 16.16 -0.15
N LEU A 145 6.17 15.04 -0.76
CA LEU A 145 5.36 14.32 -1.74
C LEU A 145 4.18 13.59 -1.10
N ALA A 146 4.34 13.06 0.11
CA ALA A 146 3.26 12.44 0.88
C ALA A 146 2.18 13.46 1.28
N GLU A 147 2.57 14.67 1.65
CA GLU A 147 1.64 15.79 1.88
C GLU A 147 0.88 16.17 0.60
N VAL A 148 1.55 16.20 -0.55
CA VAL A 148 0.88 16.39 -1.85
C VAL A 148 -0.12 15.26 -2.12
N ALA A 149 0.25 14.01 -1.86
CA ALA A 149 -0.64 12.86 -2.03
C ALA A 149 -1.92 13.02 -1.18
N ARG A 150 -1.77 13.40 0.09
CA ARG A 150 -2.90 13.61 1.01
C ARG A 150 -3.78 14.79 0.60
N ALA A 151 -3.19 15.88 0.13
CA ALA A 151 -3.94 17.02 -0.43
C ALA A 151 -4.73 16.63 -1.70
N LEU A 152 -4.14 15.82 -2.58
CA LEU A 152 -4.86 15.25 -3.74
C LEU A 152 -6.01 14.33 -3.30
N ALA A 153 -5.80 13.50 -2.27
CA ALA A 153 -6.84 12.62 -1.72
C ALA A 153 -8.02 13.41 -1.12
N ALA A 154 -7.73 14.52 -0.43
CA ALA A 154 -8.75 15.43 0.07
C ALA A 154 -9.60 15.98 -1.08
N LYS A 155 -8.97 16.37 -2.19
CA LYS A 155 -9.65 16.95 -3.36
C LYS A 155 -10.48 15.95 -4.17
N GLU A 156 -10.05 14.69 -4.27
CA GLU A 156 -10.82 13.64 -4.93
C GLU A 156 -12.06 13.21 -4.10
N GLY A 157 -12.08 13.52 -2.80
CA GLY A 157 -13.22 13.28 -1.93
C GLY A 157 -13.50 11.78 -1.75
N PRO A 158 -14.79 11.36 -1.73
CA PRO A 158 -15.19 9.97 -1.51
C PRO A 158 -14.71 8.98 -2.58
N ASN A 159 -14.36 9.45 -3.78
CA ASN A 159 -13.92 8.58 -4.86
C ASN A 159 -12.46 8.12 -4.67
N CYS A 160 -11.67 8.82 -3.84
CA CYS A 160 -10.29 8.46 -3.58
C CYS A 160 -10.21 7.14 -2.82
N PRO A 161 -9.34 6.18 -3.21
CA PRO A 161 -9.07 4.98 -2.42
C PRO A 161 -8.21 5.33 -1.19
N ARG A 162 -8.77 6.11 -0.25
CA ARG A 162 -8.05 6.65 0.92
C ARG A 162 -7.46 5.56 1.79
N HIS A 163 -8.11 4.40 1.87
CA HIS A 163 -7.61 3.23 2.57
C HIS A 163 -6.27 2.71 2.04
N ARG A 164 -5.95 2.96 0.77
CA ARG A 164 -4.64 2.65 0.17
C ARG A 164 -3.63 3.81 0.28
N VAL A 165 -4.09 5.02 0.61
CA VAL A 165 -3.24 6.22 0.69
C VAL A 165 -2.74 6.47 2.11
N GLU A 166 -3.64 6.45 3.09
CA GLU A 166 -3.32 6.79 4.47
C GLU A 166 -2.22 5.90 5.09
N PRO A 167 -2.17 4.58 4.86
CA PRO A 167 -1.07 3.76 5.38
C PRO A 167 0.31 4.21 4.86
N GLY A 168 0.43 4.46 3.56
CA GLY A 168 1.69 4.95 2.98
C GLY A 168 2.07 6.34 3.47
N TYR A 169 1.08 7.22 3.69
CA TYR A 169 1.30 8.54 4.27
C TYR A 169 1.86 8.45 5.69
N TRP A 170 1.21 7.67 6.56
CA TRP A 170 1.63 7.54 7.96
C TRP A 170 2.94 6.77 8.13
N PHE A 171 3.26 5.85 7.22
CA PHE A 171 4.59 5.24 7.18
C PHE A 171 5.71 6.30 7.08
N ILE A 172 5.49 7.35 6.28
CA ILE A 172 6.47 8.43 6.08
C ILE A 172 6.36 9.49 7.19
N ALA A 173 5.14 9.93 7.48
CA ALA A 173 4.89 11.03 8.40
C ALA A 173 5.34 10.73 9.85
N THR A 174 5.37 9.46 10.24
CA THR A 174 5.83 9.05 11.59
C THR A 174 7.33 9.28 11.84
N TRP A 175 8.10 9.65 10.82
CA TRP A 175 9.51 10.03 11.00
C TRP A 175 9.69 11.42 11.60
N THR A 176 8.70 12.29 11.41
CA THR A 176 8.71 13.67 11.87
C THR A 176 7.56 13.99 12.83
N ARG A 177 6.56 13.10 12.92
CA ARG A 177 5.37 13.27 13.74
C ARG A 177 5.23 12.17 14.80
N PRO A 178 4.60 12.47 15.95
CA PRO A 178 4.32 11.47 16.96
C PRO A 178 3.50 10.28 16.42
N PHE A 179 3.91 9.05 16.74
CA PHE A 179 3.22 7.82 16.33
C PHE A 179 1.74 7.79 16.73
N ALA A 180 1.39 8.39 17.87
CA ALA A 180 0.01 8.46 18.36
C ALA A 180 -0.95 9.18 17.39
N GLU A 181 -0.46 10.14 16.59
CA GLU A 181 -1.28 10.86 15.62
C GLU A 181 -1.76 9.96 14.47
N ALA A 182 -1.05 8.86 14.19
CA ALA A 182 -1.39 7.91 13.14
C ALA A 182 -2.55 6.97 13.51
N LEU A 183 -2.80 6.75 14.80
CA LEU A 183 -3.66 5.65 15.26
C LEU A 183 -5.12 5.81 14.81
N THR A 184 -5.65 7.02 14.85
CA THR A 184 -7.05 7.30 14.43
C THR A 184 -7.20 7.21 12.91
N PRO A 185 -6.39 7.91 12.09
CA PRO A 185 -6.46 7.79 10.62
C PRO A 185 -6.29 6.36 10.12
N LEU A 186 -5.43 5.55 10.75
CA LEU A 186 -5.28 4.15 10.37
C LEU A 186 -6.49 3.29 10.73
N ARG A 187 -7.16 3.58 11.84
CA ARG A 187 -8.44 2.94 12.18
C ARG A 187 -9.50 3.27 11.13
N GLU A 188 -9.57 4.52 10.69
CA GLU A 188 -10.47 4.95 9.61
C GLU A 188 -10.13 4.27 8.29
N ALA A 189 -8.84 4.16 7.95
CA ALA A 189 -8.38 3.45 6.77
C ALA A 189 -8.78 1.96 6.78
N VAL A 190 -8.75 1.29 7.93
CA VAL A 190 -9.26 -0.09 8.09
C VAL A 190 -10.76 -0.13 7.80
N THR A 191 -11.55 0.79 8.36
CA THR A 191 -13.00 0.86 8.11
C THR A 191 -13.29 1.05 6.63
N TRP A 192 -12.64 2.02 5.97
CA TRP A 192 -12.82 2.27 4.54
C TRP A 192 -12.39 1.08 3.67
N ALA A 193 -11.33 0.37 4.07
CA ALA A 193 -10.89 -0.84 3.35
C ALA A 193 -11.95 -1.95 3.41
N ILE A 194 -12.55 -2.18 4.59
CA ILE A 194 -13.62 -3.17 4.77
C ILE A 194 -14.85 -2.79 3.94
N GLU A 195 -15.26 -1.52 3.99
CA GLU A 195 -16.38 -1.01 3.18
C GLU A 195 -16.14 -1.17 1.67
N ALA A 196 -14.89 -1.05 1.23
CA ALA A 196 -14.47 -1.26 -0.15
C ALA A 196 -14.28 -2.75 -0.53
N GLY A 197 -14.39 -3.67 0.42
CA GLY A 197 -14.08 -5.09 0.21
C GLY A 197 -12.59 -5.39 -0.02
N ASP A 198 -11.71 -4.48 0.38
CA ASP A 198 -10.27 -4.54 0.17
C ASP A 198 -9.55 -5.10 1.42
N LEU A 199 -9.63 -6.42 1.58
CA LEU A 199 -9.11 -7.10 2.77
C LEU A 199 -7.59 -7.04 2.91
N ASP A 200 -6.85 -6.96 1.81
CA ASP A 200 -5.39 -6.79 1.83
C ASP A 200 -5.03 -5.43 2.46
N SER A 201 -5.70 -4.36 2.03
CA SER A 201 -5.46 -3.03 2.59
C SER A 201 -5.94 -2.93 4.04
N ALA A 202 -7.06 -3.58 4.38
CA ALA A 202 -7.56 -3.65 5.75
C ALA A 202 -6.55 -4.34 6.69
N SER A 203 -5.99 -5.47 6.23
CA SER A 203 -4.97 -6.23 6.97
C SER A 203 -3.68 -5.42 7.12
N ASN A 204 -3.22 -4.77 6.04
CA ASN A 204 -2.03 -3.93 6.09
C ASN A 204 -2.17 -2.74 7.05
N ALA A 205 -3.28 -2.00 6.98
CA ALA A 205 -3.54 -0.88 7.88
C ALA A 205 -3.70 -1.32 9.34
N THR A 206 -4.32 -2.49 9.57
CA THR A 206 -4.44 -3.09 10.91
C THR A 206 -3.08 -3.47 11.48
N LEU A 207 -2.22 -4.12 10.68
CA LEU A 207 -0.88 -4.48 11.13
C LEU A 207 -0.05 -3.24 11.47
N MET A 208 -0.11 -2.22 10.61
CA MET A 208 0.59 -0.97 10.87
C MET A 208 0.08 -0.28 12.14
N GLN A 209 -1.23 -0.32 12.41
CA GLN A 209 -1.78 0.19 13.67
C GLN A 209 -1.19 -0.54 14.89
N VAL A 210 -1.09 -1.87 14.87
CA VAL A 210 -0.51 -2.65 15.99
C VAL A 210 0.95 -2.26 16.22
N SER A 211 1.75 -2.20 15.15
CA SER A 211 3.15 -1.77 15.22
C SER A 211 3.30 -0.37 15.79
N LEU A 212 2.41 0.56 15.41
CA LEU A 212 2.44 1.93 15.92
C LEU A 212 1.92 2.07 17.35
N VAL A 213 0.99 1.23 17.80
CA VAL A 213 0.60 1.14 19.23
C VAL A 213 1.81 0.78 20.08
N PHE A 214 2.60 -0.20 19.63
CA PHE A 214 3.85 -0.58 20.29
C PHE A 214 4.87 0.57 20.27
N ALA A 215 5.15 1.13 19.09
CA ALA A 215 6.14 2.20 18.92
C ALA A 215 5.78 3.50 19.65
N ALA A 216 4.48 3.79 19.83
CA ALA A 216 4.00 4.95 20.58
C ALA A 216 4.18 4.80 22.11
N GLY A 217 4.66 3.66 22.60
CA GLY A 217 4.84 3.42 24.04
C GLY A 217 3.52 3.36 24.80
N LEU A 218 2.43 2.94 24.16
CA LEU A 218 1.16 2.75 24.84
C LEU A 218 1.25 1.59 25.84
N HIS A 219 0.35 1.60 26.83
CA HIS A 219 0.30 0.58 27.88
C HIS A 219 0.27 -0.85 27.30
N LEU A 220 1.04 -1.78 27.86
CA LEU A 220 1.18 -3.15 27.34
C LEU A 220 -0.17 -3.89 27.17
N ARG A 221 -1.11 -3.72 28.11
CA ARG A 221 -2.49 -4.23 27.96
C ARG A 221 -3.23 -3.70 26.72
N SER A 222 -2.93 -2.48 26.28
CA SER A 222 -3.50 -1.92 25.04
C SER A 222 -2.88 -2.59 23.82
N LEU A 223 -1.58 -2.88 23.85
CA LEU A 223 -0.91 -3.64 22.79
C LEU A 223 -1.44 -5.07 22.70
N GLU A 224 -1.50 -5.79 23.82
CA GLU A 224 -2.07 -7.15 23.90
C GLU A 224 -3.49 -7.19 23.33
N ARG A 225 -4.37 -6.30 23.79
CA ARG A 225 -5.75 -6.24 23.29
C ARG A 225 -5.81 -5.94 21.79
N SER A 226 -5.05 -4.96 21.32
CA SER A 226 -5.09 -4.54 19.91
C SER A 226 -4.51 -5.60 18.97
N SER A 227 -3.42 -6.27 19.37
CA SER A 227 -2.81 -7.37 18.63
C SER A 227 -3.70 -8.63 18.62
N ASN A 228 -4.34 -8.99 19.74
CA ASN A 228 -5.32 -10.09 19.78
C ASN A 228 -6.51 -9.83 18.83
N VAL A 229 -7.08 -8.62 18.86
CA VAL A 229 -8.17 -8.23 17.93
C VAL A 229 -7.69 -8.25 16.47
N ALA A 230 -6.46 -7.79 16.22
CA ALA A 230 -5.87 -7.82 14.88
C ALA A 230 -5.68 -9.25 14.37
N ALA A 231 -5.11 -10.14 15.18
CA ALA A 231 -4.89 -11.54 14.84
C ALA A 231 -6.22 -12.24 14.50
N HIS A 232 -7.26 -12.03 15.32
CA HIS A 232 -8.57 -12.61 15.05
C HIS A 232 -9.18 -12.12 13.73
N ARG A 233 -9.08 -10.82 13.44
CA ARG A 233 -9.57 -10.25 12.17
C ARG A 233 -8.79 -10.78 10.98
N MET A 234 -7.46 -10.81 11.05
CA MET A 234 -6.61 -11.33 9.98
C MET A 234 -6.87 -12.81 9.71
N GLN A 235 -7.15 -13.60 10.75
CA GLN A 235 -7.59 -14.98 10.60
C GLN A 235 -8.92 -15.08 9.85
N GLN A 236 -9.91 -14.24 10.19
CA GLN A 236 -11.20 -14.19 9.49
C GLN A 236 -11.04 -13.78 8.02
N TRP A 237 -10.09 -12.90 7.72
CA TRP A 237 -9.78 -12.42 6.37
C TRP A 237 -8.82 -13.31 5.60
N GLN A 238 -8.28 -14.37 6.22
CA GLN A 238 -7.28 -15.26 5.65
C GLN A 238 -6.02 -14.51 5.17
N ALA A 239 -5.56 -13.53 5.96
CA ALA A 239 -4.47 -12.63 5.61
C ALA A 239 -3.06 -13.26 5.68
N GLY A 240 -2.95 -14.57 5.93
CA GLY A 240 -1.71 -15.34 5.91
C GLY A 240 -0.61 -14.75 6.79
N GLU A 241 0.49 -14.31 6.16
CA GLU A 241 1.68 -13.74 6.83
C GLU A 241 1.36 -12.57 7.77
N GLN A 242 0.34 -11.76 7.47
CA GLN A 242 -0.02 -10.63 8.33
C GLN A 242 -0.61 -11.09 9.67
N GLU A 243 -1.37 -12.21 9.67
CA GLU A 243 -1.90 -12.82 10.88
C GLU A 243 -0.75 -13.26 11.81
N ILE A 244 0.28 -13.89 11.24
CA ILE A 244 1.48 -14.32 11.97
C ILE A 244 2.10 -13.14 12.71
N MET A 245 2.29 -12.01 12.01
CA MET A 245 2.87 -10.82 12.62
C MET A 245 2.01 -10.24 13.75
N ALA A 246 0.68 -10.22 13.61
CA ALA A 246 -0.20 -9.79 14.70
C ALA A 246 -0.09 -10.71 15.93
N ARG A 247 0.03 -12.03 15.73
CA ARG A 247 0.23 -13.01 16.82
C ARG A 247 1.59 -12.84 17.50
N VAL A 248 2.64 -12.46 16.76
CA VAL A 248 3.94 -12.13 17.34
C VAL A 248 3.82 -10.96 18.32
N PHE A 249 3.13 -9.87 17.94
CA PHE A 249 2.89 -8.75 18.86
C PHE A 249 2.05 -9.14 20.08
N GLU A 250 1.03 -9.99 19.90
CA GLU A 250 0.20 -10.51 20.99
C GLU A 250 1.02 -11.30 22.00
N ARG A 251 1.79 -12.28 21.52
CA ARG A 251 2.66 -13.10 22.37
C ARG A 251 3.72 -12.25 23.07
N PHE A 252 4.35 -11.32 22.36
CA PHE A 252 5.35 -10.42 22.93
C PHE A 252 4.75 -9.57 24.06
N ALA A 253 3.56 -8.99 23.87
CA ALA A 253 2.87 -8.25 24.91
C ALA A 253 2.52 -9.12 26.12
N GLY A 254 2.07 -10.36 25.89
CA GLY A 254 1.77 -11.34 26.94
C GLY A 254 2.99 -11.71 27.78
N LEU A 255 4.15 -11.94 27.13
CA LEU A 255 5.41 -12.23 27.82
C LEU A 255 5.85 -11.07 28.72
N LEU A 256 5.79 -9.83 28.21
CA LEU A 256 6.12 -8.65 29.00
C LEU A 256 5.16 -8.43 30.18
N LEU A 257 3.87 -8.73 30.00
CA LEU A 257 2.87 -8.63 31.07
C LEU A 257 3.02 -9.71 32.15
N ALA A 258 3.54 -10.89 31.80
CA ALA A 258 3.83 -11.95 32.75
C ALA A 258 4.99 -11.59 33.70
N GLY A 259 5.85 -10.64 33.31
CA GLY A 259 6.96 -10.17 34.13
C GLY A 259 8.10 -11.19 34.28
N ASP A 260 8.22 -12.11 33.31
CA ASP A 260 9.27 -13.13 33.28
C ASP A 260 10.40 -12.72 32.29
N PRO A 261 11.49 -12.11 32.78
CA PRO A 261 12.58 -11.63 31.92
C PRO A 261 13.36 -12.76 31.24
N GLU A 262 13.47 -13.94 31.85
CA GLU A 262 14.17 -15.09 31.25
C GLU A 262 13.39 -15.61 30.04
N ALA A 263 12.06 -15.67 30.14
CA ALA A 263 11.20 -16.04 29.01
C ALA A 263 11.25 -15.03 27.85
N VAL A 264 11.45 -13.75 28.15
CA VAL A 264 11.64 -12.70 27.12
C VAL A 264 12.98 -12.86 26.44
N GLU A 265 14.07 -13.02 27.21
CA GLU A 265 15.43 -13.20 26.66
C GLU A 265 15.53 -14.45 25.77
N ALA A 266 15.01 -15.59 26.24
CA ALA A 266 14.98 -16.83 25.46
C ALA A 266 14.22 -16.69 24.14
N ARG A 267 13.27 -15.75 24.05
CA ARG A 267 12.49 -15.47 22.83
C ARG A 267 13.09 -14.37 21.95
N LEU A 268 13.99 -13.55 22.47
CA LEU A 268 14.74 -12.59 21.66
C LEU A 268 15.81 -13.27 20.79
N GLU A 269 16.25 -14.48 21.18
CA GLU A 269 17.20 -15.29 20.40
C GLU A 269 16.56 -15.87 19.13
N ASP A 270 15.26 -16.17 19.15
CA ASP A 270 14.46 -16.52 17.96
C ASP A 270 13.05 -15.91 18.03
N PRO A 271 12.91 -14.61 17.69
CA PRO A 271 11.63 -13.91 17.76
C PRO A 271 10.63 -14.38 16.70
N PHE A 272 11.09 -15.18 15.73
CA PHE A 272 10.30 -15.72 14.62
C PHE A 272 10.24 -17.24 14.64
N ASP A 273 10.41 -17.90 15.79
CA ASP A 273 10.15 -19.34 15.91
C ASP A 273 8.65 -19.62 15.64
N LEU A 274 8.34 -19.79 14.36
CA LEU A 274 7.00 -20.04 13.84
C LEU A 274 6.52 -21.44 14.21
N ALA A 275 7.41 -22.36 14.60
CA ALA A 275 7.02 -23.71 15.02
C ALA A 275 6.29 -23.70 16.37
N ALA A 276 6.42 -22.62 17.13
CA ALA A 276 5.68 -22.38 18.36
C ALA A 276 4.37 -21.58 18.17
N LEU A 277 3.99 -21.19 16.94
CA LEU A 277 2.73 -20.48 16.63
C LEU A 277 1.62 -21.44 16.17
#